data_AF-A0A923Y2Z6-F1
#
_entry.id   AF-A0A923Y2Z6-F1
#
_cell.length_a   1.000
_cell.length_b   1.000
_cell.length_c   1.000
_cell.angle_alpha   90.00
_cell.angle_beta   90.00
_cell.angle_gamma   90.00
#
_symmetry.space_group_name_H-M   'P 1'
#
loop_
_entity.id
_entity.type
_entity.pdbx_description
1 polymer ?
#
loop_
_entity_poly.entity_id
_entity_poly.type
_entity_poly.pdbx_seq_one_letter_code
_entity_poly.pdbx_strand_id
1 'polypeptide(L)'
;PHGNKILATMEPRDTEFSCFMDSDILALRPNDVANIVAEGKVSLTPAAWMGWGDQYMWGVIYDIVGLPLPEDRIKLMKQKKGADKVPYFSSGLFSFPEQHRNAEGKNFPQVWYEVAQAVDANPDIPQKRPYLDQMTLPLAIRKAGLDWNILPDAQHYILGGRQRGEPLPQDRDIFAVHYRRWPLLKEAGLSGLAKSLLVKHAGVKKLQLAMQDDAGSLETARDQRRAKKAKRAEKKAADAADVTSKAS
;
A
#
# COMPACT_ATOMS: atom_id res chain seq x y z
N PRO A 1 -3.38 6.38 -8.53
CA PRO A 1 -2.23 7.32 -8.58
C PRO A 1 -1.35 7.15 -7.34
N HIS A 2 -0.06 6.87 -7.54
CA HIS A 2 0.93 6.69 -6.48
C HIS A 2 1.45 8.07 -6.05
N GLY A 3 1.38 8.38 -4.76
CA GLY A 3 1.64 9.73 -4.22
C GLY A 3 0.40 10.47 -3.66
N ASN A 4 -0.81 9.96 -3.91
CA ASN A 4 -2.05 10.56 -3.37
C ASN A 4 -2.06 10.68 -1.85
N LYS A 5 -1.39 9.76 -1.15
CA LYS A 5 -1.34 9.75 0.32
C LYS A 5 -0.59 10.94 0.88
N ILE A 6 0.54 11.27 0.26
CA ILE A 6 1.37 12.41 0.65
C ILE A 6 0.54 13.69 0.50
N LEU A 7 -0.13 13.84 -0.64
CA LEU A 7 -0.99 15.02 -0.87
C LEU A 7 -2.20 15.05 0.06
N ALA A 8 -2.90 13.92 0.25
CA ALA A 8 -4.08 13.82 1.09
C ALA A 8 -3.79 14.10 2.58
N THR A 9 -2.56 13.86 3.03
CA THR A 9 -2.14 14.15 4.40
C THR A 9 -1.71 15.60 4.60
N MET A 10 -1.42 16.37 3.54
CA MET A 10 -1.13 17.79 3.66
C MET A 10 -2.35 18.65 3.99
N GLU A 11 -3.56 18.15 3.71
CA GLU A 11 -4.78 18.83 4.13
C GLU A 11 -4.85 18.87 5.66
N PRO A 12 -4.89 20.06 6.27
CA PRO A 12 -4.87 20.20 7.72
C PRO A 12 -6.14 19.63 8.35
N ARG A 13 -6.01 19.05 9.54
CA ARG A 13 -7.13 18.53 10.33
C ARG A 13 -7.12 19.14 11.72
N ASP A 14 -8.31 19.44 12.23
CA ASP A 14 -8.52 19.90 13.60
C ASP A 14 -8.64 18.70 14.55
N THR A 15 -7.57 17.92 14.61
CA THR A 15 -7.43 16.75 15.48
C THR A 15 -6.03 16.71 16.08
N GLU A 16 -5.85 15.94 17.16
CA GLU A 16 -4.53 15.73 17.77
C GLU A 16 -3.66 14.82 16.89
N PHE A 17 -4.28 13.79 16.33
CA PHE A 17 -3.66 12.82 15.43
C PHE A 17 -4.49 12.68 14.15
N SER A 18 -3.80 12.26 13.09
CA SER A 18 -4.40 11.85 11.83
C SER A 18 -4.00 10.43 11.51
N CYS A 19 -4.90 9.71 10.83
CA CYS A 19 -4.63 8.38 10.31
C CYS A 19 -5.01 8.31 8.83
N PHE A 20 -4.08 7.86 8.01
CA PHE A 20 -4.34 7.50 6.62
C PHE A 20 -4.59 6.00 6.52
N MET A 21 -5.62 5.61 5.76
CA MET A 21 -5.89 4.22 5.40
C MET A 21 -6.09 4.10 3.90
N ASP A 22 -5.43 3.11 3.29
CA ASP A 22 -5.68 2.74 1.91
C ASP A 22 -7.14 2.29 1.73
N SER A 23 -7.72 2.61 0.57
CA SER A 23 -9.11 2.26 0.25
C SER A 23 -9.38 0.74 0.17
N ASP A 24 -8.31 -0.06 0.13
CA ASP A 24 -8.35 -1.52 0.18
C ASP A 24 -7.97 -2.09 1.56
N ILE A 25 -8.24 -1.30 2.60
CA ILE A 25 -8.26 -1.73 3.99
C ILE A 25 -9.71 -1.93 4.44
N LEU A 26 -9.97 -3.08 5.03
CA LEU A 26 -11.25 -3.41 5.65
C LEU A 26 -11.08 -3.42 7.17
N ALA A 27 -11.71 -2.47 7.85
CA ALA A 27 -11.90 -2.51 9.30
C ALA A 27 -12.92 -3.60 9.65
N LEU A 28 -12.49 -4.60 10.41
CA LEU A 28 -13.30 -5.78 10.74
C LEU A 28 -14.19 -5.56 11.96
N ARG A 29 -13.77 -4.69 12.88
CA ARG A 29 -14.40 -4.46 14.18
C ARG A 29 -14.05 -3.06 14.73
N PRO A 30 -14.78 -2.56 15.74
CA PRO A 30 -14.40 -1.34 16.45
C PRO A 30 -12.97 -1.44 17.00
N ASN A 31 -12.28 -0.30 17.03
CA ASN A 31 -10.90 -0.19 17.51
C ASN A 31 -10.76 1.06 18.37
N ASP A 32 -9.77 1.05 19.26
CA ASP A 32 -9.41 2.21 20.08
C ASP A 32 -8.34 3.05 19.37
N VAL A 33 -8.45 4.37 19.44
CA VAL A 33 -7.42 5.29 18.94
C VAL A 33 -6.10 5.05 19.64
N ALA A 34 -6.11 4.75 20.94
CA ALA A 34 -4.91 4.44 21.73
C ALA A 34 -4.12 3.23 21.20
N ASN A 35 -4.77 2.34 20.43
CA ASN A 35 -4.08 1.20 19.81
C ASN A 35 -3.30 1.56 18.54
N ILE A 36 -3.55 2.74 17.97
CA ILE A 36 -3.03 3.14 16.65
C ILE A 36 -2.27 4.46 16.67
N VAL A 37 -2.13 5.14 17.81
CA VAL A 37 -1.36 6.38 17.95
C VAL A 37 -0.28 6.24 19.02
N ALA A 38 0.74 7.09 18.94
CA ALA A 38 1.76 7.23 19.97
C ALA A 38 2.32 8.66 19.92
N GLU A 39 2.48 9.28 21.09
CA GLU A 39 3.02 10.64 21.21
C GLU A 39 4.45 10.71 20.64
N GLY A 40 4.75 11.80 19.93
CA GLY A 40 6.06 12.02 19.31
C GLY A 40 6.44 11.00 18.23
N LYS A 41 5.47 10.19 17.76
CA LYS A 41 5.73 9.08 16.84
C LYS A 41 4.76 9.00 15.69
N VAL A 42 5.25 8.50 14.57
CA VAL A 42 4.42 8.00 13.48
C VAL A 42 4.17 6.51 13.70
N SER A 43 2.91 6.11 13.86
CA SER A 43 2.57 4.69 14.06
C SER A 43 2.28 4.03 12.73
N LEU A 44 2.93 2.91 12.45
CA LEU A 44 2.86 2.23 11.16
C LEU A 44 3.32 0.78 11.28
N THR A 45 3.30 0.03 10.18
CA THR A 45 3.86 -1.33 10.14
C THR A 45 5.01 -1.44 9.16
N PRO A 46 5.97 -2.36 9.38
CA PRO A 46 6.95 -2.75 8.37
C PRO A 46 6.27 -3.11 7.05
N ALA A 47 6.93 -2.82 5.93
CA ALA A 47 6.46 -3.29 4.64
C ALA A 47 6.49 -4.83 4.60
N ALA A 48 5.58 -5.46 3.86
CA ALA A 48 5.58 -6.91 3.67
C ALA A 48 6.68 -7.38 2.70
N TRP A 49 7.18 -6.49 1.85
CA TRP A 49 8.17 -6.78 0.82
C TRP A 49 8.81 -5.48 0.31
N MET A 50 10.08 -5.55 -0.12
CA MET A 50 10.83 -4.46 -0.73
C MET A 50 11.30 -4.92 -2.11
N GLY A 51 10.73 -4.34 -3.16
CA GLY A 51 10.83 -4.86 -4.53
C GLY A 51 11.43 -3.91 -5.57
N TRP A 52 11.94 -2.77 -5.14
CA TRP A 52 12.27 -1.64 -6.03
C TRP A 52 13.76 -1.38 -6.20
N GLY A 53 14.62 -1.98 -5.37
CA GLY A 53 16.05 -1.75 -5.45
C GLY A 53 16.87 -2.55 -4.44
N ASP A 54 18.18 -2.48 -4.62
CA ASP A 54 19.16 -3.12 -3.77
C ASP A 54 19.44 -2.33 -2.49
N GLN A 55 20.05 -2.98 -1.49
CA GLN A 55 20.31 -2.35 -0.19
C GLN A 55 21.24 -1.13 -0.28
N TYR A 56 22.17 -1.08 -1.24
CA TYR A 56 23.09 0.05 -1.38
C TYR A 56 22.35 1.36 -1.76
N MET A 57 21.18 1.25 -2.41
CA MET A 57 20.38 2.42 -2.78
C MET A 57 19.94 3.25 -1.58
N TRP A 58 19.87 2.64 -0.39
CA TRP A 58 19.54 3.36 0.83
C TRP A 58 20.57 4.44 1.17
N GLY A 59 21.87 4.19 0.93
CA GLY A 59 22.89 5.23 1.14
C GLY A 59 22.58 6.47 0.29
N VAL A 60 22.39 6.27 -1.02
CA VAL A 60 22.03 7.34 -1.97
C VAL A 60 20.78 8.10 -1.53
N ILE A 61 19.73 7.39 -1.10
CA ILE A 61 18.46 8.02 -0.69
C ILE A 61 18.61 8.87 0.57
N TYR A 62 19.39 8.40 1.55
CA TYR A 62 19.66 9.14 2.79
C TYR A 62 20.54 10.36 2.53
N ASP A 63 21.55 10.23 1.65
CA ASP A 63 22.42 11.33 1.24
C ASP A 63 21.65 12.48 0.58
N ILE A 64 20.65 12.17 -0.27
CA ILE A 64 19.81 13.19 -0.93
C ILE A 64 19.17 14.17 0.06
N VAL A 65 18.80 13.70 1.25
CA VAL A 65 18.10 14.52 2.24
C VAL A 65 19.00 14.96 3.40
N GLY A 66 20.29 14.65 3.32
CA GLY A 66 21.31 15.03 4.30
C GLY A 66 21.17 14.28 5.63
N LEU A 67 20.66 13.05 5.61
CA LEU A 67 20.54 12.22 6.81
C LEU A 67 21.62 11.14 6.82
N PRO A 68 22.19 10.79 7.99
CA PRO A 68 23.02 9.60 8.08
C PRO A 68 22.18 8.35 7.86
N LEU A 69 22.74 7.34 7.19
CA LEU A 69 22.12 6.02 7.11
C LEU A 69 21.96 5.46 8.53
N PRO A 70 20.76 5.03 8.95
CA PRO A 70 20.54 4.58 10.31
C PRO A 70 21.27 3.28 10.57
N GLU A 71 21.65 3.05 11.83
CA GLU A 71 22.12 1.74 12.30
C GLU A 71 20.95 0.76 12.52
N ASP A 72 19.76 1.29 12.80
CA ASP A 72 18.54 0.52 13.01
C ASP A 72 18.30 -0.50 11.89
N ARG A 73 17.95 -1.73 12.26
CA ARG A 73 17.53 -2.76 11.31
C ARG A 73 16.24 -3.39 11.79
N ILE A 74 15.29 -3.58 10.88
CA ILE A 74 13.99 -4.19 11.16
C ILE A 74 13.73 -5.41 10.30
N LYS A 75 12.92 -6.34 10.81
CA LYS A 75 12.32 -7.39 9.98
C LYS A 75 11.12 -6.83 9.21
N LEU A 76 11.05 -7.16 7.93
CA LEU A 76 9.86 -6.93 7.13
C LEU A 76 8.70 -7.80 7.65
N MET A 77 7.47 -7.34 7.44
CA MET A 77 6.28 -8.00 7.97
C MET A 77 6.20 -9.43 7.45
N LYS A 78 5.89 -10.38 8.35
CA LYS A 78 5.75 -11.82 8.05
C LYS A 78 7.03 -12.51 7.57
N GLN A 79 8.19 -11.84 7.64
CA GLN A 79 9.48 -12.44 7.34
C GLN A 79 10.04 -13.19 8.57
N LYS A 80 10.06 -14.53 8.53
CA LYS A 80 10.64 -15.37 9.60
C LYS A 80 12.16 -15.62 9.46
N LYS A 81 12.72 -15.45 8.25
CA LYS A 81 14.13 -15.76 7.92
C LYS A 81 14.73 -14.65 7.05
N GLY A 82 16.04 -14.48 7.12
CA GLY A 82 16.80 -13.48 6.35
C GLY A 82 17.28 -12.31 7.20
N ALA A 83 18.19 -11.53 6.62
CA ALA A 83 18.80 -10.38 7.28
C ALA A 83 17.78 -9.24 7.48
N ASP A 84 17.91 -8.58 8.61
CA ASP A 84 17.15 -7.36 8.93
C ASP A 84 17.56 -6.25 7.95
N LYS A 85 16.61 -5.38 7.65
CA LYS A 85 16.72 -4.38 6.59
C LYS A 85 16.73 -2.98 7.18
N VAL A 86 17.25 -2.02 6.41
CA VAL A 86 17.02 -0.59 6.69
C VAL A 86 15.52 -0.36 6.87
N PRO A 87 15.08 0.48 7.84
CA PRO A 87 13.68 0.75 8.10
C PRO A 87 12.91 1.04 6.82
N TYR A 88 11.90 0.21 6.55
CA TYR A 88 11.06 0.30 5.37
C TYR A 88 9.64 -0.11 5.72
N PHE A 89 8.71 0.82 5.50
CA PHE A 89 7.39 0.78 6.11
C PHE A 89 6.29 0.72 5.05
N SER A 90 5.16 0.14 5.43
CA SER A 90 3.96 0.22 4.64
C SER A 90 3.36 1.62 4.76
N SER A 91 3.01 2.24 3.64
CA SER A 91 2.25 3.48 3.57
C SER A 91 0.73 3.25 3.57
N GLY A 92 0.27 1.99 3.72
CA GLY A 92 -1.15 1.66 3.61
C GLY A 92 -1.98 2.00 4.84
N LEU A 93 -1.39 1.93 6.03
CA LEU A 93 -2.01 2.35 7.27
C LEU A 93 -0.92 2.99 8.13
N PHE A 94 -1.09 4.26 8.45
CA PHE A 94 -0.21 4.96 9.38
C PHE A 94 -0.95 6.10 10.07
N SER A 95 -0.47 6.49 11.24
CA SER A 95 -0.95 7.66 11.99
C SER A 95 0.20 8.57 12.39
N PHE A 96 -0.09 9.86 12.57
CA PHE A 96 0.90 10.86 12.92
C PHE A 96 0.28 12.00 13.74
N PRO A 97 1.08 12.69 14.59
CA PRO A 97 0.62 13.86 15.33
C PRO A 97 0.45 15.07 14.39
N GLU A 98 -0.74 15.65 14.36
CA GLU A 98 -1.06 16.81 13.48
C GLU A 98 -0.39 18.09 13.99
N GLN A 99 -0.29 18.24 15.31
CA GLN A 99 0.21 19.47 15.94
C GLN A 99 1.74 19.52 16.05
N HIS A 100 2.43 18.40 15.80
CA HIS A 100 3.89 18.36 15.84
C HIS A 100 4.49 19.31 14.79
N ARG A 101 5.54 20.03 15.18
CA ARG A 101 6.34 20.88 14.29
C ARG A 101 7.81 20.57 14.49
N ASN A 102 8.54 20.44 13.39
CA ASN A 102 9.99 20.33 13.45
C ASN A 102 10.63 21.71 13.73
N ALA A 103 11.97 21.76 13.79
CA ALA A 103 12.71 23.00 14.02
C ALA A 103 12.49 24.10 12.95
N GLU A 104 12.02 23.73 11.75
CA GLU A 104 11.67 24.64 10.66
C GLU A 104 10.20 25.09 10.71
N GLY A 105 9.42 24.67 11.72
CA GLY A 105 8.00 24.98 11.82
C GLY A 105 7.12 24.19 10.86
N LYS A 106 7.61 23.09 10.27
CA LYS A 106 6.86 22.22 9.35
C LYS A 106 6.22 21.04 10.06
N ASN A 107 5.02 20.67 9.65
CA ASN A 107 4.38 19.44 10.10
C ASN A 107 4.93 18.21 9.35
N PHE A 108 4.61 17.01 9.84
CA PHE A 108 5.10 15.77 9.24
C PHE A 108 4.73 15.62 7.74
N PRO A 109 3.47 15.84 7.31
CA PRO A 109 3.12 15.75 5.89
C PRO A 109 3.89 16.70 4.97
N GLN A 110 4.16 17.94 5.40
CA GLN A 110 4.98 18.89 4.65
C GLN A 110 6.41 18.39 4.47
N VAL A 111 7.04 17.90 5.55
CA VAL A 111 8.37 17.31 5.49
C VAL A 111 8.38 16.09 4.56
N TRP A 112 7.36 15.23 4.65
CA TRP A 112 7.25 14.05 3.81
C TRP A 112 7.11 14.41 2.33
N TYR A 113 6.34 15.45 2.00
CA TYR A 113 6.22 15.96 0.65
C TYR A 113 7.57 16.45 0.10
N GLU A 114 8.32 17.24 0.85
CA GLU A 114 9.63 17.75 0.42
C GLU A 114 10.65 16.63 0.21
N VAL A 115 10.73 15.68 1.14
CA VAL A 115 11.58 14.49 1.03
C VAL A 115 11.20 13.70 -0.22
N ALA A 116 9.90 13.49 -0.47
CA ALA A 116 9.43 12.77 -1.64
C ALA A 116 9.77 13.49 -2.95
N GLN A 117 9.64 14.82 -3.01
CA GLN A 117 10.03 15.61 -4.18
C GLN A 117 11.54 15.51 -4.46
N ALA A 118 12.38 15.63 -3.42
CA ALA A 118 13.83 15.54 -3.56
C ALA A 118 14.28 14.17 -4.10
N VAL A 119 13.73 13.09 -3.55
CA VAL A 119 13.99 11.72 -4.00
C VAL A 119 13.46 11.50 -5.42
N ASP A 120 12.25 11.97 -5.73
CA ASP A 120 11.63 11.83 -7.05
C ASP A 120 12.35 12.62 -8.15
N ALA A 121 13.03 13.72 -7.81
CA ALA A 121 13.83 14.51 -8.75
C ALA A 121 15.19 13.85 -9.10
N ASN A 122 15.75 12.99 -8.24
CA ASN A 122 17.10 12.43 -8.45
C ASN A 122 17.12 11.31 -9.52
N PRO A 123 17.75 11.48 -10.68
CA PRO A 123 17.67 10.51 -11.79
C PRO A 123 18.30 9.13 -11.48
N ASP A 124 19.16 9.03 -10.46
CA ASP A 124 19.93 7.82 -10.16
C ASP A 124 19.13 6.78 -9.38
N ILE A 125 17.93 7.13 -8.89
CA ILE A 125 17.07 6.18 -8.19
C ILE A 125 16.13 5.49 -9.20
N PRO A 126 16.32 4.20 -9.49
CA PRO A 126 15.43 3.47 -10.38
C PRO A 126 14.10 3.15 -9.69
N GLN A 127 13.04 2.92 -10.48
CA GLN A 127 11.77 2.33 -10.02
C GLN A 127 11.12 3.01 -8.80
N LYS A 128 11.37 4.30 -8.60
CA LYS A 128 10.82 5.08 -7.47
C LYS A 128 9.31 4.97 -7.37
N ARG A 129 8.63 4.95 -8.52
CA ARG A 129 7.18 4.79 -8.60
C ARG A 129 6.89 3.32 -8.92
N PRO A 130 6.00 2.64 -8.18
CA PRO A 130 5.00 3.19 -7.26
C PRO A 130 5.42 3.46 -5.81
N TYR A 131 6.66 3.16 -5.43
CA TYR A 131 7.11 3.00 -4.04
C TYR A 131 7.59 4.28 -3.33
N LEU A 132 7.44 5.44 -3.96
CA LEU A 132 8.01 6.70 -3.49
C LEU A 132 7.52 7.04 -2.08
N ASP A 133 6.24 6.79 -1.81
CA ASP A 133 5.64 6.97 -0.50
C ASP A 133 6.32 6.11 0.58
N GLN A 134 6.47 4.81 0.34
CA GLN A 134 7.12 3.88 1.26
C GLN A 134 8.62 4.13 1.41
N MET A 135 9.30 4.50 0.32
CA MET A 135 10.73 4.77 0.28
C MET A 135 11.08 5.99 1.13
N THR A 136 10.28 7.04 1.05
CA THR A 136 10.54 8.34 1.68
C THR A 136 10.02 8.44 3.11
N LEU A 137 9.07 7.59 3.48
CA LEU A 137 8.45 7.57 4.81
C LEU A 137 9.45 7.51 5.99
N PRO A 138 10.43 6.57 6.05
CA PRO A 138 11.38 6.53 7.17
C PRO A 138 12.24 7.80 7.26
N LEU A 139 12.61 8.39 6.12
CA LEU A 139 13.40 9.62 6.07
C LEU A 139 12.59 10.82 6.53
N ALA A 140 11.33 10.90 6.11
CA ALA A 140 10.41 11.96 6.51
C ALA A 140 10.14 11.96 8.02
N ILE A 141 9.97 10.78 8.62
CA ILE A 141 9.79 10.63 10.08
C ILE A 141 11.00 11.22 10.82
N ARG A 142 12.22 10.77 10.47
CA ARG A 142 13.45 11.26 11.10
C ARG A 142 13.67 12.75 10.87
N LYS A 143 13.46 13.23 9.64
CA LYS A 143 13.62 14.66 9.28
C LYS A 143 12.59 15.56 9.95
N ALA A 144 11.41 15.03 10.28
CA ALA A 144 10.41 15.73 11.06
C ALA A 144 10.76 15.80 12.57
N GLY A 145 11.83 15.14 13.01
CA GLY A 145 12.17 15.02 14.44
C GLY A 145 11.23 14.09 15.19
N LEU A 146 10.57 13.16 14.49
CA LEU A 146 9.72 12.13 15.07
C LEU A 146 10.46 10.78 15.12
N ASP A 147 9.93 9.88 15.91
CA ASP A 147 10.31 8.46 15.89
C ASP A 147 9.17 7.61 15.31
N TRP A 148 9.36 6.31 15.16
CA TRP A 148 8.29 5.40 14.71
C TRP A 148 7.79 4.50 15.84
N ASN A 149 6.50 4.21 15.79
CA ASN A 149 5.86 3.19 16.61
C ASN A 149 5.43 2.02 15.70
N ILE A 150 5.94 0.82 15.97
CA ILE A 150 5.60 -0.35 15.17
C ILE A 150 4.29 -0.96 15.68
N LEU A 151 3.24 -0.79 14.88
CA LEU A 151 1.93 -1.36 15.18
C LEU A 151 1.98 -2.89 15.15
N PRO A 152 1.26 -3.56 16.08
CA PRO A 152 1.04 -5.00 15.99
C PRO A 152 0.37 -5.37 14.66
N ASP A 153 0.70 -6.56 14.13
CA ASP A 153 0.09 -7.09 12.89
C ASP A 153 -1.45 -7.14 12.94
N ALA A 154 -2.03 -7.23 14.15
CA ALA A 154 -3.47 -7.13 14.39
C ALA A 154 -4.11 -5.81 13.90
N GLN A 155 -3.35 -4.71 13.91
CA GLN A 155 -3.82 -3.40 13.49
C GLN A 155 -3.80 -3.21 11.97
N HIS A 156 -2.96 -3.96 11.26
CA HIS A 156 -2.79 -3.84 9.81
C HIS A 156 -2.36 -5.17 9.20
N TYR A 157 -3.30 -6.12 9.17
CA TYR A 157 -3.01 -7.49 8.75
C TYR A 157 -3.02 -7.60 7.22
N ILE A 158 -1.83 -7.70 6.61
CA ILE A 158 -1.70 -7.76 5.15
C ILE A 158 -2.05 -9.16 4.62
N LEU A 159 -3.07 -9.26 3.76
CA LEU A 159 -3.46 -10.51 3.12
C LEU A 159 -2.54 -10.89 1.96
N GLY A 160 -2.41 -12.19 1.74
CA GLY A 160 -1.62 -12.78 0.65
C GLY A 160 -0.20 -13.15 1.06
N GLY A 161 0.73 -13.10 0.11
CA GLY A 161 2.09 -13.58 0.32
C GLY A 161 2.13 -15.07 0.66
N ARG A 162 2.94 -15.46 1.65
CA ARG A 162 3.08 -16.85 2.09
C ARG A 162 1.84 -17.41 2.79
N GLN A 163 0.99 -16.55 3.34
CA GLN A 163 -0.22 -16.91 4.07
C GLN A 163 -1.48 -16.80 3.20
N ARG A 164 -1.30 -16.81 1.89
CA ARG A 164 -2.42 -16.69 0.96
C ARG A 164 -3.35 -17.89 1.12
N GLY A 165 -4.63 -17.62 1.34
CA GLY A 165 -5.64 -18.65 1.56
C GLY A 165 -5.69 -19.20 2.98
N GLU A 166 -4.79 -18.78 3.87
CA GLU A 166 -4.92 -19.09 5.30
C GLU A 166 -6.07 -18.26 5.90
N PRO A 167 -6.88 -18.84 6.79
CA PRO A 167 -7.86 -18.08 7.56
C PRO A 167 -7.16 -17.07 8.46
N LEU A 168 -7.91 -16.09 8.95
CA LEU A 168 -7.38 -15.21 10.00
C LEU A 168 -7.02 -16.02 11.26
N PRO A 169 -5.97 -15.61 12.00
CA PRO A 169 -5.64 -16.21 13.29
C PRO A 169 -6.84 -16.17 14.23
N GLN A 170 -7.00 -17.22 15.03
CA GLN A 170 -8.11 -17.38 16.00
C GLN A 170 -7.66 -17.10 17.44
N ASP A 171 -6.35 -17.00 17.68
CA ASP A 171 -5.73 -16.77 18.98
C ASP A 171 -5.69 -15.29 19.39
N ARG A 172 -6.14 -14.39 18.50
CA ARG A 172 -6.14 -12.94 18.72
C ARG A 172 -7.12 -12.23 17.80
N ASP A 173 -7.47 -11.02 18.22
CA ASP A 173 -8.30 -10.14 17.42
C ASP A 173 -7.51 -9.46 16.30
N ILE A 174 -8.09 -9.47 15.10
CA ILE A 174 -7.62 -8.68 13.96
C ILE A 174 -8.60 -7.53 13.74
N PHE A 175 -8.08 -6.31 13.79
CA PHE A 175 -8.85 -5.07 13.69
C PHE A 175 -9.03 -4.62 12.25
N ALA A 176 -7.97 -4.70 11.43
CA ALA A 176 -8.05 -4.33 10.03
C ALA A 176 -7.23 -5.29 9.16
N VAL A 177 -7.75 -5.54 7.95
CA VAL A 177 -7.05 -6.32 6.93
C VAL A 177 -6.78 -5.46 5.70
N HIS A 178 -5.57 -5.52 5.18
CA HIS A 178 -5.20 -4.88 3.92
C HIS A 178 -5.24 -5.95 2.83
N TYR A 179 -6.25 -5.86 1.96
CA TYR A 179 -6.56 -6.95 1.03
C TYR A 179 -6.00 -6.76 -0.38
N ARG A 180 -5.62 -5.55 -0.80
CA ARG A 180 -5.01 -5.18 -2.11
C ARG A 180 -5.88 -5.42 -3.34
N ARG A 181 -6.53 -6.58 -3.41
CA ARG A 181 -7.43 -7.03 -4.47
C ARG A 181 -8.54 -7.88 -3.84
N TRP A 182 -9.77 -7.63 -4.28
CA TRP A 182 -10.96 -8.33 -3.78
C TRP A 182 -10.86 -9.87 -3.71
N PRO A 183 -10.20 -10.58 -4.66
CA PRO A 183 -10.04 -12.04 -4.54
C PRO A 183 -9.39 -12.50 -3.24
N LEU A 184 -8.47 -11.72 -2.66
CA LEU A 184 -7.82 -12.09 -1.38
C LEU A 184 -8.80 -12.06 -0.20
N LEU A 185 -9.80 -11.17 -0.19
CA LEU A 185 -10.88 -11.22 0.81
C LEU A 185 -11.74 -12.47 0.65
N LYS A 186 -11.98 -12.91 -0.59
CA LYS A 186 -12.75 -14.14 -0.84
C LYS A 186 -11.97 -15.36 -0.37
N GLU A 187 -10.69 -15.44 -0.69
CA GLU A 187 -9.79 -16.51 -0.27
C GLU A 187 -9.67 -16.60 1.27
N ALA A 188 -9.65 -15.45 1.96
CA ALA A 188 -9.64 -15.39 3.43
C ALA A 188 -11.03 -15.62 4.09
N GLY A 189 -12.08 -15.89 3.31
CA GLY A 189 -13.44 -16.06 3.84
C GLY A 189 -14.14 -14.76 4.29
N LEU A 190 -13.55 -13.60 4.05
CA LEU A 190 -14.01 -12.30 4.56
C LEU A 190 -15.00 -11.57 3.64
N SER A 191 -15.20 -12.05 2.41
CA SER A 191 -16.05 -11.35 1.42
C SER A 191 -17.52 -11.19 1.84
N GLY A 192 -18.06 -12.13 2.62
CA GLY A 192 -19.41 -12.03 3.19
C GLY A 192 -19.48 -10.93 4.24
N LEU A 193 -18.55 -10.95 5.20
CA LEU A 193 -18.41 -9.93 6.24
C LEU A 193 -18.23 -8.52 5.64
N ALA A 194 -17.34 -8.37 4.64
CA ALA A 194 -17.10 -7.10 3.98
C ALA A 194 -18.39 -6.49 3.39
N LYS A 195 -19.22 -7.31 2.74
CA LYS A 195 -20.53 -6.88 2.21
C LYS A 195 -21.50 -6.52 3.32
N SER A 196 -21.56 -7.31 4.39
CA SER A 196 -22.42 -7.03 5.54
C SER A 196 -22.04 -5.71 6.22
N LEU A 197 -20.74 -5.44 6.36
CA LEU A 197 -20.23 -4.17 6.90
C LEU A 197 -20.57 -2.99 5.99
N LEU A 198 -20.44 -3.14 4.66
CA LEU A 198 -20.83 -2.10 3.73
C LEU A 198 -22.33 -1.78 3.80
N VAL A 199 -23.19 -2.80 3.89
CA VAL A 199 -24.64 -2.59 4.10
C VAL A 199 -24.90 -1.91 5.43
N LYS A 200 -24.24 -2.35 6.50
CA LYS A 200 -24.41 -1.79 7.85
C LYS A 200 -24.02 -0.31 7.92
N HIS A 201 -22.90 0.08 7.32
CA HIS A 201 -22.31 1.41 7.49
C HIS A 201 -22.61 2.39 6.36
N ALA A 202 -22.90 1.90 5.15
CA ALA A 202 -23.18 2.74 3.98
C ALA A 202 -24.56 2.46 3.35
N GLY A 203 -25.35 1.52 3.88
CA GLY A 203 -26.68 1.19 3.37
C GLY A 203 -26.69 0.48 2.00
N VAL A 204 -25.53 0.22 1.41
CA VAL A 204 -25.40 -0.32 0.04
C VAL A 204 -24.74 -1.69 0.01
N LYS A 205 -25.15 -2.54 -0.94
CA LYS A 205 -24.55 -3.87 -1.14
C LYS A 205 -23.27 -3.82 -1.98
N LYS A 206 -23.06 -2.73 -2.70
CA LYS A 206 -21.92 -2.51 -3.59
C LYS A 206 -21.74 -1.01 -3.81
N LEU A 207 -20.51 -0.54 -3.76
CA LEU A 207 -20.14 0.76 -4.32
C LEU A 207 -19.98 0.55 -5.84
N GLN A 208 -20.98 0.98 -6.62
CA GLN A 208 -20.72 1.29 -8.01
C GLN A 208 -19.93 2.59 -8.01
N LEU A 209 -18.72 2.55 -8.57
CA LEU A 209 -17.89 3.73 -8.76
C LEU A 209 -18.78 4.88 -9.28
N ALA A 210 -18.75 6.02 -8.59
CA ALA A 210 -19.00 7.30 -9.23
C ALA A 210 -17.91 7.50 -10.30
N MET A 211 -18.13 6.85 -11.44
CA MET A 211 -17.48 7.09 -12.72
C MET A 211 -18.59 7.52 -13.68
N GLN A 212 -19.19 8.66 -13.41
CA GLN A 212 -19.69 9.56 -14.45
C GLN A 212 -18.45 10.36 -14.91
N ASP A 213 -18.04 10.48 -16.16
CA ASP A 213 -18.58 10.05 -17.44
C ASP A 213 -17.37 9.76 -18.34
N ASP A 214 -17.26 8.55 -18.89
CA ASP A 214 -16.42 8.36 -20.09
C ASP A 214 -16.88 7.10 -20.85
N ALA A 215 -18.08 7.19 -21.41
CA ALA A 215 -18.73 6.11 -22.16
C ALA A 215 -17.88 5.62 -23.36
N GLY A 216 -16.90 6.40 -23.83
CA GLY A 216 -16.02 6.02 -24.95
C GLY A 216 -14.97 4.95 -24.63
N SER A 217 -14.56 4.79 -23.36
CA SER A 217 -13.43 3.92 -23.00
C SER A 217 -13.81 2.44 -22.81
N LEU A 218 -15.07 2.17 -22.49
CA LEU A 218 -15.57 0.80 -22.27
C LEU A 218 -15.88 0.08 -23.58
N GLU A 219 -16.25 0.82 -24.62
CA GLU A 219 -16.52 0.28 -25.96
C GLU A 219 -15.21 -0.16 -26.62
N THR A 220 -14.15 0.67 -26.55
CA THR A 220 -12.81 0.33 -27.03
C THR A 220 -12.23 -0.90 -26.32
N ALA A 221 -12.41 -1.03 -25.00
CA ALA A 221 -11.94 -2.19 -24.25
C ALA A 221 -12.71 -3.49 -24.59
N ARG A 222 -14.01 -3.38 -24.91
CA ARG A 222 -14.83 -4.52 -25.37
C ARG A 222 -14.45 -4.95 -26.78
N ASP A 223 -14.18 -4.01 -27.67
CA ASP A 223 -13.79 -4.28 -29.05
C ASP A 223 -12.38 -4.88 -29.13
N GLN A 224 -11.44 -4.39 -28.32
CA GLN A 224 -10.11 -5.00 -28.21
C GLN A 224 -10.17 -6.45 -27.69
N ARG A 225 -11.09 -6.75 -26.76
CA ARG A 225 -11.30 -8.13 -26.27
C ARG A 225 -11.95 -9.02 -27.33
N ARG A 226 -12.89 -8.50 -28.13
CA ARG A 226 -13.50 -9.23 -29.26
C ARG A 226 -12.47 -9.52 -30.35
N ALA A 227 -11.67 -8.53 -30.74
CA ALA A 227 -10.60 -8.69 -31.72
C ALA A 227 -9.54 -9.71 -31.27
N LYS A 228 -9.16 -9.69 -29.99
CA LYS A 228 -8.19 -10.66 -29.43
C LYS A 228 -8.77 -12.08 -29.38
N LYS A 229 -10.07 -12.23 -29.16
CA LYS A 229 -10.76 -13.52 -29.18
C LYS A 229 -10.87 -14.07 -30.61
N ALA A 230 -11.17 -13.21 -31.60
CA ALA A 230 -11.21 -13.58 -33.01
C ALA A 230 -9.84 -14.07 -33.51
N LYS A 231 -8.77 -13.31 -33.25
CA LYS A 231 -7.39 -13.73 -33.61
C LYS A 231 -6.96 -15.05 -32.96
N ARG A 232 -7.41 -15.33 -31.74
CA ARG A 232 -7.15 -16.62 -31.08
C ARG A 232 -7.92 -17.77 -31.72
N ALA A 233 -9.13 -17.52 -32.20
CA ALA A 233 -9.93 -18.52 -32.90
C ALA A 233 -9.34 -18.84 -34.28
N GLU A 234 -8.92 -17.82 -35.03
CA GLU A 234 -8.23 -17.97 -36.33
C GLU A 234 -6.93 -18.76 -36.18
N LYS A 235 -6.10 -18.41 -35.19
CA LYS A 235 -4.86 -19.15 -34.91
C LYS A 235 -5.15 -20.62 -34.59
N LYS A 236 -6.17 -20.88 -33.76
CA LYS A 236 -6.54 -22.26 -33.39
C LYS A 236 -7.08 -23.07 -34.59
N ALA A 237 -7.75 -22.42 -35.53
CA ALA A 237 -8.23 -23.05 -36.76
C ALA A 237 -7.07 -23.35 -37.73
N ALA A 238 -6.11 -22.42 -37.88
CA ALA A 238 -4.91 -22.63 -38.67
C ALA A 238 -4.03 -23.76 -38.12
N ASP A 239 -3.81 -23.79 -36.79
CA ASP A 239 -3.05 -24.84 -36.12
C ASP A 239 -3.73 -26.22 -36.28
N ALA A 240 -5.06 -26.29 -36.31
CA ALA A 240 -5.80 -27.53 -36.54
C ALA A 240 -5.68 -28.03 -38.00
N ALA A 241 -5.69 -27.12 -38.98
CA ALA A 241 -5.54 -27.47 -40.39
C ALA A 241 -4.14 -28.00 -40.72
N ASP A 242 -3.07 -27.43 -40.14
CA ASP A 242 -1.69 -27.89 -40.32
C ASP A 242 -1.44 -29.29 -39.73
N VAL A 243 -2.16 -29.65 -38.66
CA VAL A 243 -2.13 -31.01 -38.09
C VAL A 243 -2.83 -32.01 -39.01
N THR A 244 -3.86 -31.59 -39.76
CA THR A 244 -4.60 -32.49 -40.65
C THR A 244 -3.85 -32.74 -41.96
N SER A 245 -3.10 -31.76 -42.47
CA SER A 245 -2.26 -31.91 -43.68
C SER A 245 -0.98 -32.72 -43.48
N LYS A 246 -0.50 -32.86 -42.23
CA LYS A 246 0.68 -33.69 -41.89
C LYS A 246 0.35 -35.16 -41.62
N ALA A 247 -0.93 -35.51 -41.61
CA ALA A 247 -1.44 -36.86 -41.38
C ALA A 247 -1.93 -37.57 -42.66
N SER A 248 -1.71 -36.95 -43.84
CA SER A 248 -1.99 -37.51 -45.16
C SER A 248 -0.70 -37.85 -45.91
#